data_AF-E6UDW1-F1
#
_entry.id   AF-E6UDW1-F1
#
_cell.length_a   1.000
_cell.length_b   1.000
_cell.length_c   1.000
_cell.angle_alpha   90.00
_cell.angle_beta   90.00
_cell.angle_gamma   90.00
#
_symmetry.space_group_name_H-M   'P 1'
#
loop_
_entity.id
_entity.type
_entity.pdbx_description
1 polymer ?
#
loop_
_entity_poly.entity_id
_entity_poly.type
_entity_poly.pdbx_seq_one_letter_code
_entity_poly.pdbx_strand_id
1 'polypeptide(L)'
;MKTNRKIPSVTSILDKIEVLMIILAIAGIIYFTHSLFALIIGIAGLILFRYVNLFSQTSENDMRTGYEKKSGKIKAIMPVLKKIWVVMIPLSILCLAYVSKSFHRIPHFDRTQLEIEYSDVPEGTAYVDVLVKIDSSDENYTDFNVIPQKLISKGIDNEGSSVFNSEPIDINKNSEIAKYDDDGYKSLSLHSTYVKDFDVVKPYGYEHDDMMLKCSAEKLYKQYGKFRLAYVGKNGEVLGVTKKTSHTYDIDEPYKVIADGDKATYSTWGNSPLFYVAVYIIRITFYVTIIIIAVAIINHSAEKISWDSWVREQTRKDRDNNGESGRNL
;
A
#
# COMPACT_ATOMS: atom_id res chain seq x y z
N MET A 1 -51.84 -5.59 31.60
CA MET A 1 -50.56 -5.05 32.13
C MET A 1 -49.58 -4.90 30.96
N LYS A 2 -49.42 -3.69 30.39
CA LYS A 2 -48.43 -3.43 29.32
C LYS A 2 -47.22 -2.74 29.94
N THR A 3 -46.11 -3.46 30.06
CA THR A 3 -44.83 -2.92 30.53
C THR A 3 -44.22 -2.01 29.47
N ASN A 4 -44.15 -0.72 29.78
CA ASN A 4 -43.59 0.32 28.93
C ASN A 4 -42.04 0.30 29.09
N ARG A 5 -41.32 -0.35 28.17
CA ARG A 5 -39.84 -0.30 28.14
C ARG A 5 -39.40 1.05 27.56
N LYS A 6 -38.83 1.92 28.40
CA LYS A 6 -38.14 3.14 27.95
C LYS A 6 -36.91 2.72 27.13
N ILE A 7 -36.90 3.07 25.85
CA ILE A 7 -35.74 2.98 24.97
C ILE A 7 -34.69 3.97 25.50
N PRO A 8 -33.43 3.56 25.75
CA PRO A 8 -32.39 4.48 26.21
C PRO A 8 -32.18 5.59 25.18
N SER A 9 -32.06 6.84 25.66
CA SER A 9 -31.82 7.98 24.79
C SER A 9 -30.50 7.81 24.05
N VAL A 10 -30.48 8.26 22.79
CA VAL A 10 -29.32 8.21 21.88
C VAL A 10 -28.06 8.80 22.52
N THR A 11 -28.21 9.77 23.42
CA THR A 11 -27.13 10.35 24.22
C THR A 11 -26.41 9.32 25.09
N SER A 12 -27.12 8.41 25.77
CA SER A 12 -26.47 7.41 26.65
C SER A 12 -25.70 6.32 25.88
N ILE A 13 -25.98 6.15 24.59
CA ILE A 13 -25.26 5.23 23.71
C ILE A 13 -23.97 5.92 23.22
N LEU A 14 -24.04 7.22 22.91
CA LEU A 14 -22.89 8.01 22.50
C LEU A 14 -21.86 8.18 23.62
N ASP A 15 -22.30 8.42 24.87
CA ASP A 15 -21.41 8.52 26.03
C ASP A 15 -20.64 7.22 26.29
N LYS A 16 -21.26 6.06 26.01
CA LYS A 16 -20.62 4.74 26.15
C LYS A 16 -19.60 4.47 25.04
N ILE A 17 -19.87 4.95 23.83
CA ILE A 17 -18.93 4.88 22.71
C ILE A 17 -17.73 5.81 22.97
N GLU A 18 -17.96 6.96 23.60
CA GLU A 18 -16.91 7.91 23.99
C GLU A 18 -15.94 7.31 25.02
N VAL A 19 -16.46 6.68 26.07
CA VAL A 19 -15.64 5.98 27.07
C VAL A 19 -14.84 4.83 26.43
N LEU A 20 -15.44 4.08 25.50
CA LEU A 20 -14.77 2.99 24.80
C LEU A 20 -13.60 3.49 23.93
N MET A 21 -13.78 4.60 23.23
CA MET A 21 -12.74 5.20 22.38
C MET A 21 -11.56 5.73 23.21
N ILE A 22 -11.83 6.31 24.39
CA ILE A 22 -10.78 6.75 25.32
C ILE A 22 -9.98 5.56 25.86
N ILE A 23 -10.66 4.48 26.24
CA ILE A 23 -10.01 3.24 26.72
C ILE A 23 -9.14 2.63 25.60
N LEU A 24 -9.63 2.59 24.36
CA LEU A 24 -8.86 2.10 23.21
C LEU A 24 -7.65 3.00 22.88
N ALA A 25 -7.78 4.32 23.02
CA ALA A 25 -6.67 5.24 22.84
C ALA A 25 -5.58 5.06 23.92
N ILE A 26 -5.99 4.92 25.19
CA ILE A 26 -5.07 4.67 26.31
C ILE A 26 -4.39 3.29 26.17
N ALA A 27 -5.15 2.25 25.82
CA ALA A 27 -4.60 0.92 25.55
C ALA A 27 -3.63 0.93 24.36
N GLY A 28 -3.94 1.69 23.30
CA GLY A 28 -3.04 1.91 22.17
C GLY A 28 -1.74 2.63 22.55
N ILE A 29 -1.83 3.65 23.42
CA ILE A 29 -0.65 4.35 23.95
C ILE A 29 0.20 3.40 24.79
N ILE A 30 -0.39 2.65 25.73
CA ILE A 30 0.32 1.69 26.60
C ILE A 30 1.00 0.59 25.76
N TYR A 31 0.30 0.05 24.76
CA TYR A 31 0.83 -0.99 23.86
C TYR A 31 1.99 -0.51 22.97
N PHE A 32 2.12 0.81 22.71
CA PHE A 32 3.13 1.40 21.81
C PHE A 32 4.26 2.17 22.52
N THR A 33 4.40 2.07 23.84
CA THR A 33 5.24 2.92 24.72
C THR A 33 6.77 2.96 24.46
N HIS A 34 7.31 2.41 23.38
CA HIS A 34 8.74 2.58 23.04
C HIS A 34 9.03 3.62 21.95
N SER A 35 8.04 4.37 21.48
CA SER A 35 8.25 5.36 20.41
C SER A 35 7.78 6.75 20.80
N LEU A 36 8.69 7.74 20.76
CA LEU A 36 8.42 9.18 20.86
C LEU A 36 7.28 9.62 19.93
N PHE A 37 7.10 8.91 18.81
CA PHE A 37 6.04 9.12 17.84
C PHE A 37 4.64 8.83 18.40
N ALA A 38 4.50 7.82 19.28
CA ALA A 38 3.23 7.49 19.93
C ALA A 38 2.81 8.57 20.94
N LEU A 39 3.78 9.18 21.64
CA LEU A 39 3.54 10.30 22.53
C LEU A 39 3.03 11.53 21.75
N ILE A 40 3.66 11.83 20.62
CA ILE A 40 3.25 12.95 19.74
C ILE A 40 1.84 12.72 19.18
N ILE A 41 1.50 11.49 18.76
CA ILE A 41 0.14 11.13 18.33
C ILE A 41 -0.87 11.26 19.48
N GLY A 42 -0.51 10.84 20.69
CA GLY A 42 -1.37 10.98 21.87
C GLY A 42 -1.65 12.46 22.22
N ILE A 43 -0.62 13.30 22.18
CA ILE A 43 -0.74 14.75 22.42
C ILE A 43 -1.54 15.43 21.31
N ALA A 44 -1.26 15.09 20.04
CA ALA A 44 -2.03 15.60 18.90
C ALA A 44 -3.50 15.18 18.96
N GLY A 45 -3.78 13.94 19.38
CA GLY A 45 -5.13 13.43 19.62
C GLY A 45 -5.86 14.18 20.73
N LEU A 46 -5.18 14.51 21.84
CA LEU A 46 -5.73 15.32 22.93
C LEU A 46 -6.00 16.77 22.52
N ILE A 47 -5.11 17.38 21.73
CA ILE A 47 -5.29 18.74 21.19
C ILE A 47 -6.46 18.76 20.21
N LEU A 48 -6.54 17.77 19.30
CA LEU A 48 -7.64 17.62 18.37
C LEU A 48 -8.97 17.39 19.11
N PHE A 49 -8.98 16.56 20.16
CA PHE A 49 -10.14 16.32 21.03
C PHE A 49 -10.62 17.61 21.70
N ARG A 50 -9.70 18.40 22.28
CA ARG A 50 -10.03 19.72 22.85
C ARG A 50 -10.61 20.67 21.80
N TYR A 51 -10.06 20.66 20.59
CA TYR A 51 -10.52 21.50 19.48
C TYR A 51 -11.94 21.09 19.04
N VAL A 52 -12.22 19.79 18.93
CA VAL A 52 -13.53 19.25 18.58
C VAL A 52 -14.60 19.58 19.63
N ASN A 53 -14.25 19.46 20.92
CA ASN A 53 -15.18 19.77 22.01
C ASN A 53 -15.52 21.27 22.08
N LEU A 54 -14.50 22.13 21.95
CA LEU A 54 -14.70 23.58 21.84
C LEU A 54 -15.57 23.94 20.63
N PHE A 55 -15.31 23.31 19.48
CA PHE A 55 -16.01 23.62 18.23
C PHE A 55 -17.46 23.08 18.19
N SER A 56 -17.73 21.96 18.86
CA SER A 56 -19.11 21.44 19.01
C SER A 56 -19.95 22.38 19.86
N GLN A 57 -19.37 23.00 20.90
CA GLN A 57 -20.06 24.00 21.72
C GLN A 57 -20.36 25.28 20.93
N THR A 58 -19.44 25.73 20.06
CA THR A 58 -19.67 26.89 19.20
C THR A 58 -20.75 26.61 18.15
N SER A 59 -20.77 25.39 17.58
CA SER A 59 -21.77 24.96 16.60
C SER A 59 -23.20 24.90 17.15
N GLU A 60 -23.40 24.62 18.44
CA GLU A 60 -24.72 24.67 19.07
C GLU A 60 -25.20 26.11 19.29
N ASN A 61 -24.27 27.05 19.53
CA ASN A 61 -24.61 28.46 19.72
C ASN A 61 -25.01 29.15 18.40
N ASP A 62 -24.41 28.78 17.27
CA ASP A 62 -24.74 29.34 15.95
C ASP A 62 -26.12 28.87 15.42
N MET A 63 -26.71 27.79 15.94
CA MET A 63 -28.07 27.36 15.58
C MET A 63 -29.16 28.26 16.18
N ARG A 64 -28.81 29.15 17.11
CA ARG A 64 -29.79 29.96 17.86
C ARG A 64 -30.11 31.31 17.22
N THR A 65 -29.31 31.76 16.26
CA THR A 65 -29.50 33.04 15.56
C THR A 65 -30.20 32.82 14.22
N GLY A 66 -31.53 32.95 14.23
CA GLY A 66 -32.36 32.73 13.05
C GLY A 66 -32.19 33.81 11.99
N TYR A 67 -31.89 33.44 10.73
CA TYR A 67 -32.31 34.15 9.51
C TYR A 67 -32.27 33.25 8.25
N GLU A 68 -33.40 33.33 7.53
CA GLU A 68 -33.76 33.07 6.12
C GLU A 68 -33.71 31.71 5.38
N LYS A 69 -34.82 31.49 4.65
CA LYS A 69 -35.47 30.24 4.22
C LYS A 69 -34.89 29.59 2.95
N LYS A 70 -33.86 30.17 2.32
CA LYS A 70 -33.18 29.58 1.14
C LYS A 70 -31.82 28.95 1.45
N SER A 71 -31.24 29.28 2.61
CA SER A 71 -29.97 28.77 3.14
C SER A 71 -30.15 27.49 4.00
N GLY A 72 -31.38 27.14 4.36
CA GLY A 72 -31.69 26.08 5.34
C GLY A 72 -31.15 24.68 5.01
N LYS A 73 -31.07 24.29 3.73
CA LYS A 73 -30.51 22.98 3.35
C LYS A 73 -28.98 22.92 3.51
N ILE A 74 -28.27 23.99 3.16
CA ILE A 74 -26.81 24.07 3.33
C ILE A 74 -26.45 24.21 4.81
N LYS A 75 -27.19 25.04 5.56
CA LYS A 75 -27.05 25.17 7.02
C LYS A 75 -27.34 23.87 7.79
N ALA A 76 -28.22 23.00 7.27
CA ALA A 76 -28.50 21.70 7.88
C ALA A 76 -27.42 20.64 7.58
N ILE A 77 -26.75 20.73 6.43
CA ILE A 77 -25.74 19.74 6.00
C ILE A 77 -24.35 20.07 6.57
N MET A 78 -24.02 21.35 6.74
CA MET A 78 -22.71 21.81 7.23
C MET A 78 -22.28 21.21 8.58
N PRO A 79 -23.14 21.10 9.61
CA PRO A 79 -22.77 20.47 10.88
C PRO A 79 -22.46 18.98 10.73
N VAL A 80 -23.19 18.28 9.85
CA VAL A 80 -22.98 16.85 9.58
C VAL A 80 -21.65 16.64 8.85
N LEU A 81 -21.37 17.45 7.82
CA LEU A 81 -20.08 17.42 7.10
C LEU A 81 -18.89 17.73 8.03
N LYS A 82 -19.03 18.73 8.90
CA LYS A 82 -18.02 19.06 9.91
C LYS A 82 -17.75 17.90 10.88
N LYS A 83 -18.79 17.23 11.37
CA LYS A 83 -18.65 16.04 12.24
C LYS A 83 -17.95 14.87 11.52
N ILE A 84 -18.31 14.61 10.27
CA ILE A 84 -17.66 13.59 9.45
C ILE A 84 -16.17 13.94 9.25
N TRP A 85 -15.86 15.19 8.91
CA TRP A 85 -14.50 15.67 8.68
C TRP A 85 -13.61 15.55 9.90
N VAL A 86 -14.15 15.90 11.08
CA VAL A 86 -13.47 15.75 12.37
C VAL A 86 -13.02 14.32 12.65
N VAL A 87 -13.80 13.31 12.24
CA VAL A 87 -13.44 11.89 12.41
C VAL A 87 -12.47 11.43 11.33
N MET A 88 -12.63 11.92 10.10
CA MET A 88 -11.83 11.51 8.94
C MET A 88 -10.37 12.00 9.01
N ILE A 89 -10.10 13.18 9.59
CA ILE A 89 -8.73 13.71 9.73
C ILE A 89 -7.84 12.79 10.56
N PRO A 90 -8.15 12.47 11.84
CA PRO A 90 -7.28 11.62 12.65
C PRO A 90 -7.16 10.21 12.07
N LEU A 91 -8.24 9.68 11.49
CA LEU A 91 -8.18 8.41 10.78
C LEU A 91 -7.21 8.47 9.59
N SER A 92 -7.23 9.56 8.81
CA SER A 92 -6.30 9.75 7.70
C SER A 92 -4.86 9.94 8.13
N ILE A 93 -4.61 10.59 9.27
CA ILE A 93 -3.27 10.72 9.85
C ILE A 93 -2.74 9.33 10.26
N LEU A 94 -3.59 8.50 10.88
CA LEU A 94 -3.24 7.11 11.21
C LEU A 94 -2.98 6.28 9.94
N CYS A 95 -3.82 6.42 8.92
CA CYS A 95 -3.61 5.78 7.61
C CYS A 95 -2.32 6.24 6.96
N LEU A 96 -1.99 7.54 6.99
CA LEU A 96 -0.74 8.08 6.47
C LEU A 96 0.46 7.49 7.20
N ALA A 97 0.44 7.44 8.53
CA ALA A 97 1.52 6.84 9.31
C ALA A 97 1.71 5.34 8.99
N TYR A 98 0.61 4.61 8.82
CA TYR A 98 0.62 3.20 8.40
C TYR A 98 1.23 3.03 7.01
N VAL A 99 0.72 3.78 6.02
CA VAL A 99 1.18 3.76 4.63
C VAL A 99 2.65 4.17 4.52
N SER A 100 3.08 5.21 5.22
CA SER A 100 4.48 5.65 5.25
C SER A 100 5.41 4.58 5.81
N LYS A 101 5.02 3.85 6.85
CA LYS A 101 5.81 2.70 7.35
C LYS A 101 5.87 1.57 6.32
N SER A 102 4.79 1.31 5.61
CA SER A 102 4.76 0.31 4.54
C SER A 102 5.68 0.69 3.37
N PHE A 103 5.76 1.98 3.00
CA PHE A 103 6.70 2.44 1.97
C PHE A 103 8.18 2.18 2.34
N HIS A 104 8.54 2.26 3.63
CA HIS A 104 9.89 1.92 4.09
C HIS A 104 10.19 0.41 4.09
N ARG A 105 9.14 -0.42 3.93
CA ARG A 105 9.25 -1.88 3.84
C ARG A 105 9.13 -2.40 2.42
N ILE A 106 9.06 -1.53 1.41
CA ILE A 106 9.15 -1.96 0.02
C ILE A 106 10.63 -2.29 -0.22
N PRO A 107 11.04 -3.57 -0.29
CA PRO A 107 12.39 -3.89 -0.71
C PRO A 107 12.63 -3.30 -2.10
N HIS A 108 13.88 -2.94 -2.40
CA HIS A 108 14.25 -2.52 -3.74
C HIS A 108 13.97 -3.67 -4.71
N PHE A 109 12.87 -3.59 -5.46
CA PHE A 109 12.52 -4.54 -6.50
C PHE A 109 13.40 -4.25 -7.73
N ASP A 110 14.37 -5.13 -7.99
CA ASP A 110 15.16 -5.07 -9.20
C ASP A 110 14.44 -5.81 -10.34
N ARG A 111 13.85 -5.03 -11.25
CA ARG A 111 13.15 -5.52 -12.45
C ARG A 111 14.06 -6.29 -13.42
N THR A 112 15.38 -6.23 -13.21
CA THR A 112 16.38 -6.93 -14.03
C THR A 112 16.75 -8.30 -13.47
N GLN A 113 16.13 -8.71 -12.36
CA GLN A 113 16.38 -9.99 -11.71
C GLN A 113 15.08 -10.75 -11.47
N LEU A 114 15.16 -12.08 -11.57
CA LEU A 114 14.11 -13.00 -11.14
C LEU A 114 14.60 -13.73 -9.90
N GLU A 115 13.95 -13.45 -8.77
CA GLU A 115 14.15 -14.17 -7.52
C GLU A 115 13.27 -15.45 -7.51
N ILE A 116 13.86 -16.57 -7.10
CA ILE A 116 13.14 -17.83 -6.92
C ILE A 116 13.44 -18.35 -5.51
N GLU A 117 12.40 -18.40 -4.69
CA GLU A 117 12.43 -19.07 -3.39
C GLU A 117 11.89 -20.48 -3.57
N TYR A 118 12.45 -21.44 -2.83
CA TYR A 118 11.95 -22.81 -2.85
C TYR A 118 11.92 -23.48 -1.47
N SER A 119 10.88 -24.29 -1.26
CA SER A 119 10.63 -25.09 -0.06
C SER A 119 10.11 -26.47 -0.45
N ASP A 120 10.11 -27.41 0.48
CA ASP A 120 9.62 -28.79 0.26
C ASP A 120 10.20 -29.45 -1.01
N VAL A 121 11.51 -29.25 -1.20
CA VAL A 121 12.25 -29.74 -2.37
C VAL A 121 12.69 -31.20 -2.22
N PRO A 122 12.86 -31.95 -3.33
CA PRO A 122 13.42 -33.29 -3.29
C PRO A 122 14.80 -33.33 -2.61
N GLU A 123 15.07 -34.42 -1.89
CA GLU A 123 16.37 -34.64 -1.23
C GLU A 123 17.51 -34.61 -2.26
N GLY A 124 18.59 -33.89 -1.95
CA GLY A 124 19.74 -33.72 -2.84
C GLY A 124 19.66 -32.53 -3.81
N THR A 125 18.59 -31.72 -3.75
CA THR A 125 18.47 -30.48 -4.54
C THR A 125 19.61 -29.52 -4.18
N ALA A 126 20.39 -29.14 -5.19
CA ALA A 126 21.46 -28.16 -5.08
C ALA A 126 21.01 -26.75 -5.50
N TYR A 127 20.15 -26.63 -6.50
CA TYR A 127 19.57 -25.38 -6.97
C TYR A 127 18.26 -25.63 -7.75
N VAL A 128 17.56 -24.55 -8.12
CA VAL A 128 16.35 -24.59 -8.94
C VAL A 128 16.52 -23.79 -10.21
N ASP A 129 16.26 -24.41 -11.37
CA ASP A 129 16.34 -23.74 -12.67
C ASP A 129 14.96 -23.46 -13.27
N VAL A 130 14.88 -22.44 -14.12
CA VAL A 130 13.67 -22.11 -14.88
C VAL A 130 13.67 -22.90 -16.17
N LEU A 131 12.59 -23.64 -16.42
CA LEU A 131 12.37 -24.35 -17.67
C LEU A 131 11.40 -23.59 -18.57
N VAL A 132 11.86 -23.20 -19.76
CA VAL A 132 11.07 -22.48 -20.77
C VAL A 132 10.97 -23.26 -22.07
N LYS A 133 9.96 -22.95 -22.89
CA LYS A 133 9.93 -23.43 -24.29
C LYS A 133 10.77 -22.50 -25.16
N ILE A 134 12.00 -22.90 -25.46
CA ILE A 134 12.92 -22.17 -26.34
C ILE A 134 13.33 -23.07 -27.51
N ASP A 135 13.14 -22.55 -28.73
CA ASP A 135 13.54 -23.24 -29.95
C ASP A 135 15.01 -22.94 -30.27
N SER A 136 15.70 -23.90 -30.88
CA SER A 136 17.04 -23.71 -31.45
C SER A 136 17.14 -22.58 -32.49
N SER A 137 16.03 -22.18 -33.11
CA SER A 137 15.97 -21.04 -34.02
C SER A 137 15.74 -19.68 -33.33
N ASP A 138 15.49 -19.65 -32.01
CA ASP A 138 15.37 -18.39 -31.26
C ASP A 138 16.72 -17.65 -31.29
N GLU A 139 16.70 -16.34 -31.56
CA GLU A 139 17.91 -15.52 -31.65
C GLU A 139 18.74 -15.51 -30.35
N ASN A 140 18.09 -15.81 -29.22
CA ASN A 140 18.71 -15.85 -27.90
C ASN A 140 19.13 -17.27 -27.50
N TYR A 141 18.87 -18.28 -28.33
CA TYR A 141 19.25 -19.65 -28.05
C TYR A 141 20.77 -19.83 -28.10
N THR A 142 21.26 -20.70 -27.22
CA THR A 142 22.64 -21.18 -27.24
C THR A 142 22.69 -22.62 -26.72
N ASP A 143 23.69 -23.38 -27.16
CA ASP A 143 23.86 -24.76 -26.71
C ASP A 143 24.28 -24.85 -25.25
N PHE A 144 24.95 -23.81 -24.73
CA PHE A 144 25.39 -23.73 -23.34
C PHE A 144 25.76 -22.29 -22.99
N ASN A 145 25.26 -21.79 -21.86
CA ASN A 145 25.37 -20.38 -21.47
C ASN A 145 25.96 -20.21 -20.06
N VAL A 146 25.12 -20.04 -19.05
CA VAL A 146 25.52 -19.67 -17.68
C VAL A 146 25.39 -20.86 -16.75
N ILE A 147 26.50 -21.19 -16.10
CA ILE A 147 26.55 -22.17 -15.00
C ILE A 147 26.14 -21.45 -13.70
N PRO A 148 25.21 -22.01 -12.91
CA PRO A 148 24.85 -21.45 -11.61
C PRO A 148 26.05 -21.38 -10.66
N GLN A 149 26.18 -20.28 -9.92
CA GLN A 149 27.25 -20.06 -8.95
C GLN A 149 26.69 -20.01 -7.53
N LYS A 150 27.24 -20.82 -6.63
CA LYS A 150 26.87 -20.81 -5.21
C LYS A 150 27.71 -19.84 -4.42
N LEU A 151 27.06 -18.92 -3.72
CA LEU A 151 27.75 -17.99 -2.83
C LEU A 151 28.30 -18.75 -1.61
N ILE A 152 29.63 -18.75 -1.46
CA ILE A 152 30.34 -19.43 -0.37
C ILE A 152 30.61 -18.49 0.79
N SER A 153 31.00 -17.24 0.50
CA SER A 153 31.28 -16.26 1.54
C SER A 153 31.03 -14.83 1.06
N LYS A 154 30.67 -13.97 2.02
CA LYS A 154 30.58 -12.52 1.84
C LYS A 154 31.58 -11.85 2.78
N GLY A 155 32.44 -11.02 2.21
CA GLY A 155 33.46 -10.27 2.94
C GLY A 155 33.40 -8.79 2.61
N ILE A 156 34.30 -8.05 3.25
CA ILE A 156 34.62 -6.66 2.90
C ILE A 156 36.11 -6.65 2.55
N ASP A 157 36.48 -6.09 1.41
CA ASP A 157 37.89 -5.92 1.06
C ASP A 157 38.56 -4.80 1.85
N ASN A 158 39.86 -4.63 1.62
CA ASN A 158 40.66 -3.60 2.29
C ASN A 158 40.23 -2.16 1.95
N GLU A 159 39.37 -1.99 0.94
CA GLU A 159 38.85 -0.69 0.48
C GLU A 159 37.44 -0.41 1.03
N GLY A 160 36.87 -1.34 1.81
CA GLY A 160 35.53 -1.19 2.37
C GLY A 160 34.41 -1.64 1.43
N SER A 161 34.73 -2.25 0.29
CA SER A 161 33.76 -2.76 -0.68
C SER A 161 33.33 -4.18 -0.35
N SER A 162 32.06 -4.51 -0.61
CA SER A 162 31.56 -5.88 -0.43
C SER A 162 32.13 -6.81 -1.50
N VAL A 163 32.77 -7.90 -1.06
CA VAL A 163 33.25 -8.97 -1.94
C VAL A 163 32.40 -10.21 -1.73
N PHE A 164 31.98 -10.80 -2.83
CA PHE A 164 31.18 -12.03 -2.86
C PHE A 164 32.05 -13.11 -3.51
N ASN A 165 32.37 -14.16 -2.74
CA ASN A 165 33.08 -15.32 -3.28
C ASN A 165 32.07 -16.40 -3.60
N SER A 166 31.92 -16.70 -4.89
CA SER A 166 31.03 -17.74 -5.39
C SER A 166 31.83 -18.86 -6.06
N GLU A 167 31.33 -20.07 -5.99
CA GLU A 167 31.89 -21.24 -6.67
C GLU A 167 30.87 -21.80 -7.67
N PRO A 168 31.28 -22.17 -8.90
CA PRO A 168 30.37 -22.78 -9.86
C PRO A 168 29.91 -24.16 -9.37
N ILE A 169 28.62 -24.46 -9.56
CA ILE A 169 28.10 -25.81 -9.39
C ILE A 169 28.58 -26.67 -10.56
N ASP A 170 28.87 -27.96 -10.33
CA ASP A 170 29.43 -28.88 -11.33
C ASP A 170 28.39 -29.28 -12.39
N ILE A 171 28.11 -28.34 -13.30
CA ILE A 171 27.20 -28.50 -14.44
C ILE A 171 27.99 -28.37 -15.73
N ASN A 172 27.78 -29.31 -16.64
CA ASN A 172 28.40 -29.27 -17.96
C ASN A 172 27.38 -29.70 -19.03
N LYS A 173 27.78 -29.63 -20.31
CA LYS A 173 26.95 -30.00 -21.46
C LYS A 173 26.42 -31.44 -21.42
N ASN A 174 27.03 -32.31 -20.61
CA ASN A 174 26.61 -33.69 -20.46
C ASN A 174 25.62 -33.93 -19.33
N SER A 175 25.48 -32.99 -18.40
CA SER A 175 24.53 -33.04 -17.29
C SER A 175 23.09 -33.20 -17.81
N GLU A 176 22.23 -33.84 -17.02
CA GLU A 176 20.84 -34.12 -17.40
C GLU A 176 20.07 -32.82 -17.66
N ILE A 177 20.22 -31.82 -16.79
CA ILE A 177 19.60 -30.49 -16.95
C ILE A 177 20.00 -29.78 -18.26
N ALA A 178 21.22 -30.00 -18.76
CA ALA A 178 21.71 -29.42 -20.02
C ALA A 178 21.18 -30.13 -21.27
N LYS A 179 20.62 -31.33 -21.09
CA LYS A 179 19.98 -32.13 -22.15
C LYS A 179 18.48 -32.22 -21.98
N TYR A 180 17.94 -31.59 -20.94
CA TYR A 180 16.55 -31.70 -20.57
C TYR A 180 15.68 -31.10 -21.67
N ASP A 181 14.79 -31.92 -22.23
CA ASP A 181 13.82 -31.53 -23.25
C ASP A 181 12.55 -32.38 -23.08
N ASP A 182 11.69 -31.97 -22.15
CA ASP A 182 10.36 -32.56 -21.95
C ASP A 182 9.28 -31.61 -22.46
N ASP A 183 8.48 -32.02 -23.44
CA ASP A 183 7.45 -31.16 -24.07
C ASP A 183 8.04 -29.82 -24.59
N GLY A 184 9.30 -29.82 -25.04
CA GLY A 184 10.01 -28.63 -25.52
C GLY A 184 10.52 -27.71 -24.41
N TYR A 185 10.38 -28.08 -23.14
CA TYR A 185 10.90 -27.31 -22.01
C TYR A 185 12.39 -27.60 -21.80
N LYS A 186 13.21 -26.54 -21.80
CA LYS A 186 14.66 -26.59 -21.62
C LYS A 186 15.11 -25.61 -20.54
N SER A 187 16.28 -25.86 -19.96
CA SER A 187 16.93 -24.94 -19.01
C SER A 187 17.12 -23.55 -19.61
N LEU A 188 16.54 -22.54 -18.97
CA LEU A 188 16.69 -21.15 -19.38
C LEU A 188 18.12 -20.67 -19.15
N SER A 189 18.73 -20.97 -18.00
CA SER A 189 20.07 -20.47 -17.68
C SER A 189 21.13 -21.04 -18.62
N LEU A 190 20.97 -22.28 -19.07
CA LEU A 190 21.91 -22.97 -19.95
C LEU A 190 21.65 -22.71 -21.43
N HIS A 191 20.40 -22.48 -21.85
CA HIS A 191 20.06 -22.36 -23.27
C HIS A 191 19.62 -20.98 -23.74
N SER A 192 19.59 -19.97 -22.87
CA SER A 192 19.19 -18.61 -23.25
C SER A 192 20.22 -17.57 -22.85
N THR A 193 20.70 -16.81 -23.84
CA THR A 193 21.59 -15.66 -23.64
C THR A 193 20.93 -14.48 -22.89
N TYR A 194 19.62 -14.55 -22.59
CA TYR A 194 18.94 -13.60 -21.71
C TYR A 194 19.43 -13.66 -20.26
N VAL A 195 19.82 -14.84 -19.80
CA VAL A 195 20.39 -15.00 -18.46
C VAL A 195 21.84 -14.60 -18.53
N LYS A 196 22.19 -13.47 -17.91
CA LYS A 196 23.57 -12.97 -17.88
C LYS A 196 24.38 -13.54 -16.72
N ASP A 197 23.69 -13.89 -15.65
CA ASP A 197 24.30 -14.43 -14.45
C ASP A 197 23.25 -15.21 -13.66
N PHE A 198 23.72 -16.15 -12.84
CA PHE A 198 22.86 -16.97 -12.01
C PHE A 198 23.56 -17.27 -10.68
N ASP A 199 23.11 -16.57 -9.65
CA ASP A 199 23.60 -16.69 -8.29
C ASP A 199 22.65 -17.53 -7.43
N VAL A 200 23.21 -18.43 -6.63
CA VAL A 200 22.54 -19.26 -5.62
C VAL A 200 22.98 -18.73 -4.25
N VAL A 201 22.09 -18.03 -3.54
CA VAL A 201 22.41 -17.25 -2.35
C VAL A 201 21.62 -17.76 -1.16
N LYS A 202 22.26 -17.98 -0.01
CA LYS A 202 21.53 -18.27 1.23
C LYS A 202 21.18 -16.96 1.97
N PRO A 203 19.91 -16.57 2.09
CA PRO A 203 19.55 -15.35 2.80
C PRO A 203 19.80 -15.50 4.30
N TYR A 204 20.29 -14.45 4.94
CA TYR A 204 20.55 -14.46 6.38
C TYR A 204 19.27 -14.76 7.18
N GLY A 205 19.30 -15.85 7.96
CA GLY A 205 18.20 -16.27 8.82
C GLY A 205 17.11 -17.11 8.14
N TYR A 206 17.31 -17.51 6.87
CA TYR A 206 16.41 -18.41 6.16
C TYR A 206 17.00 -19.82 6.06
N GLU A 207 16.13 -20.83 6.13
CA GLU A 207 16.55 -22.24 6.07
C GLU A 207 16.91 -22.67 4.65
N HIS A 208 16.29 -22.04 3.64
CA HIS A 208 16.42 -22.35 2.21
C HIS A 208 17.36 -21.38 1.48
N ASP A 209 17.88 -21.82 0.33
CA ASP A 209 18.68 -20.98 -0.56
C ASP A 209 17.72 -20.25 -1.53
N ASP A 210 17.98 -18.99 -1.85
CA ASP A 210 17.28 -18.18 -2.86
C ASP A 210 18.10 -18.14 -4.15
N MET A 211 17.41 -18.26 -5.29
CA MET A 211 18.03 -18.16 -6.60
C MET A 211 17.82 -16.77 -7.18
N MET A 212 18.88 -16.18 -7.73
CA MET A 212 18.83 -14.90 -8.41
C MET A 212 19.30 -15.08 -9.85
N LEU A 213 18.36 -15.09 -10.78
CA LEU A 213 18.66 -15.07 -12.21
C LEU A 213 18.70 -13.60 -12.66
N LYS A 214 19.84 -13.13 -13.19
CA LYS A 214 19.96 -11.78 -13.76
C LYS A 214 19.30 -11.73 -15.14
N CYS A 215 17.98 -11.78 -15.13
CA CYS A 215 17.10 -11.59 -16.27
C CYS A 215 15.83 -10.85 -15.85
N SER A 216 15.24 -10.11 -16.79
CA SER A 216 13.98 -9.43 -16.53
C SER A 216 12.82 -10.42 -16.53
N ALA A 217 12.19 -10.63 -15.37
CA ALA A 217 11.03 -11.51 -15.20
C ALA A 217 9.89 -11.14 -16.16
N GLU A 218 9.67 -9.84 -16.39
CA GLU A 218 8.70 -9.34 -17.36
C GLU A 218 9.00 -9.79 -18.79
N LYS A 219 10.25 -9.65 -19.24
CA LYS A 219 10.65 -10.07 -20.59
C LYS A 219 10.54 -11.58 -20.76
N LEU A 220 11.00 -12.32 -19.75
CA LEU A 220 10.92 -13.78 -19.71
C LEU A 220 9.45 -14.23 -19.85
N TYR A 221 8.54 -13.63 -19.09
CA TYR A 221 7.12 -13.95 -19.21
C TYR A 221 6.52 -13.53 -20.56
N LYS A 222 6.85 -12.34 -21.07
CA LYS A 222 6.37 -11.88 -22.39
C LYS A 222 6.79 -12.80 -23.52
N GLN A 223 8.01 -13.36 -23.44
CA GLN A 223 8.57 -14.21 -24.49
C GLN A 223 8.15 -15.67 -24.35
N TYR A 224 8.28 -16.24 -23.15
CA TYR A 224 8.10 -17.67 -22.93
C TYR A 224 6.79 -18.03 -22.21
N GLY A 225 6.05 -17.03 -21.71
CA GLY A 225 4.80 -17.22 -20.98
C GLY A 225 4.99 -17.95 -19.66
N LYS A 226 4.09 -18.91 -19.39
CA LYS A 226 4.15 -19.75 -18.19
C LYS A 226 5.26 -20.80 -18.32
N PHE A 227 6.19 -20.79 -17.37
CA PHE A 227 7.31 -21.72 -17.29
C PHE A 227 7.11 -22.77 -16.18
N ARG A 228 7.98 -23.77 -16.16
CA ARG A 228 8.13 -24.75 -15.07
C ARG A 228 9.44 -24.48 -14.33
N LEU A 229 9.63 -25.12 -13.18
CA LEU A 229 10.88 -25.10 -12.45
C LEU A 229 11.42 -26.52 -12.32
N ALA A 230 12.74 -26.69 -12.46
CA ALA A 230 13.42 -27.96 -12.24
C ALA A 230 14.20 -27.91 -10.92
N TYR A 231 14.03 -28.91 -10.07
CA TYR A 231 14.92 -29.17 -8.93
C TYR A 231 16.14 -29.92 -9.43
N VAL A 232 17.31 -29.33 -9.28
CA VAL A 232 18.54 -29.86 -9.90
C VAL A 232 19.54 -30.26 -8.82
N GLY A 233 20.07 -31.48 -8.95
CA GLY A 233 21.11 -32.02 -8.09
C GLY A 233 22.49 -31.41 -8.36
N LYS A 234 23.46 -31.73 -7.50
CA LYS A 234 24.81 -31.13 -7.54
C LYS A 234 25.61 -31.41 -8.81
N ASN A 235 25.31 -32.51 -9.52
CA ASN A 235 25.96 -32.86 -10.79
C ASN A 235 25.07 -32.57 -12.01
N GLY A 236 23.93 -31.91 -11.78
CA GLY A 236 22.95 -31.58 -12.81
C GLY A 236 21.93 -32.66 -13.10
N GLU A 237 21.68 -33.58 -12.17
CA GLU A 237 20.55 -34.52 -12.24
C GLU A 237 19.22 -33.77 -12.08
N VAL A 238 18.18 -34.13 -12.82
CA VAL A 238 16.85 -33.53 -12.66
C VAL A 238 16.04 -34.36 -11.67
N LEU A 239 15.88 -33.85 -10.45
CA LEU A 239 15.25 -34.57 -9.34
C LEU A 239 13.72 -34.47 -9.36
N GLY A 240 13.19 -33.43 -9.99
CA GLY A 240 11.76 -33.21 -10.12
C GLY A 240 11.47 -31.92 -10.87
N VAL A 241 10.26 -31.82 -11.42
CA VAL A 241 9.82 -30.66 -12.19
C VAL A 241 8.44 -30.25 -11.73
N THR A 242 8.26 -28.95 -11.50
CA THR A 242 6.97 -28.40 -11.09
C THR A 242 5.98 -28.33 -12.24
N LYS A 243 4.70 -28.20 -11.91
CA LYS A 243 3.66 -27.77 -12.84
C LYS A 243 3.96 -26.35 -13.33
N LYS A 244 3.40 -26.01 -14.49
CA LYS A 244 3.47 -24.64 -15.03
C LYS A 244 3.00 -23.63 -13.99
N THR A 245 3.62 -22.46 -13.98
CA THR A 245 3.25 -21.38 -13.05
C THR A 245 1.75 -21.10 -13.07
N SER A 246 1.12 -21.12 -11.89
CA SER A 246 -0.34 -21.06 -11.79
C SER A 246 -0.90 -19.69 -12.18
N HIS A 247 -0.21 -18.61 -11.81
CA HIS A 247 -0.60 -17.24 -12.08
C HIS A 247 0.06 -16.68 -13.35
N THR A 248 -0.61 -15.73 -13.99
CA THR A 248 0.01 -14.87 -15.01
C THR A 248 0.94 -13.90 -14.30
N TYR A 249 2.13 -13.65 -14.87
CA TYR A 249 2.98 -12.55 -14.41
C TYR A 249 2.24 -11.22 -14.66
N ASP A 250 1.95 -10.49 -13.60
CA ASP A 250 1.59 -9.07 -13.68
C ASP A 250 2.88 -8.24 -13.67
N ILE A 251 2.94 -7.05 -14.26
CA ILE A 251 4.13 -6.18 -14.09
C ILE A 251 4.07 -5.41 -12.77
N ASP A 252 2.87 -5.24 -12.23
CA ASP A 252 2.60 -4.36 -11.09
C ASP A 252 2.67 -5.09 -9.74
N GLU A 253 2.67 -6.42 -9.73
CA GLU A 253 2.46 -7.20 -8.49
C GLU A 253 3.52 -8.28 -8.15
N PRO A 254 4.13 -9.05 -9.07
CA PRO A 254 5.03 -10.14 -8.72
C PRO A 254 6.48 -9.68 -8.53
N TYR A 255 7.09 -10.23 -7.49
CA TYR A 255 8.47 -9.92 -7.10
C TYR A 255 9.38 -11.15 -7.12
N LYS A 256 8.81 -12.34 -6.93
CA LYS A 256 9.53 -13.61 -6.94
C LYS A 256 8.64 -14.76 -7.38
N VAL A 257 9.27 -15.88 -7.67
CA VAL A 257 8.58 -17.16 -7.87
C VAL A 257 8.82 -18.01 -6.64
N ILE A 258 7.78 -18.64 -6.12
CA ILE A 258 7.87 -19.63 -5.05
C ILE A 258 7.65 -21.00 -5.65
N ALA A 259 8.62 -21.89 -5.46
CA ALA A 259 8.54 -23.32 -5.76
C ALA A 259 8.24 -24.08 -4.46
N ASP A 260 7.16 -24.83 -4.44
CA ASP A 260 6.75 -25.61 -3.27
C ASP A 260 6.26 -26.98 -3.75
N GLY A 261 7.11 -28.01 -3.55
CA GLY A 261 6.87 -29.35 -4.05
C GLY A 261 6.63 -29.37 -5.57
N ASP A 262 5.44 -29.77 -6.02
CA ASP A 262 5.08 -29.84 -7.45
C ASP A 262 4.52 -28.54 -8.03
N LYS A 263 4.51 -27.43 -7.27
CA LYS A 263 3.89 -26.16 -7.66
C LYS A 263 4.92 -25.06 -7.84
N ALA A 264 4.73 -24.23 -8.87
CA ALA A 264 5.41 -22.95 -9.01
C ALA A 264 4.36 -21.83 -9.06
N THR A 265 4.56 -20.79 -8.26
CA THR A 265 3.62 -19.66 -8.17
C THR A 265 4.37 -18.34 -8.19
N TYR A 266 3.85 -17.35 -8.93
CA TYR A 266 4.33 -15.99 -8.74
C TYR A 266 3.79 -15.48 -7.40
N SER A 267 4.70 -14.97 -6.58
CA SER A 267 4.35 -14.33 -5.32
C SER A 267 4.40 -12.83 -5.51
N THR A 268 3.47 -12.13 -4.84
CA THR A 268 3.37 -10.67 -4.83
C THR A 268 3.72 -10.11 -3.44
N TRP A 269 4.57 -9.08 -3.32
CA TRP A 269 4.68 -8.30 -2.08
C TRP A 269 3.53 -7.34 -2.17
N GLY A 270 2.33 -7.88 -2.01
CA GLY A 270 1.16 -7.07 -1.79
C GLY A 270 1.36 -6.42 -0.44
N ASN A 271 1.32 -5.08 -0.41
CA ASN A 271 0.92 -4.47 0.85
C ASN A 271 -0.41 -5.11 1.27
N SER A 272 -0.56 -5.44 2.56
CA SER A 272 -1.81 -6.02 3.11
C SER A 272 -3.04 -5.34 2.49
N PRO A 273 -4.18 -6.03 2.25
CA PRO A 273 -5.40 -5.37 1.79
C PRO A 273 -5.75 -4.08 2.56
N LEU A 274 -5.34 -4.00 3.84
CA LEU A 274 -5.46 -2.82 4.69
C LEU A 274 -4.69 -1.59 4.18
N PHE A 275 -3.59 -1.76 3.46
CA PHE A 275 -2.85 -0.66 2.79
C PHE A 275 -3.69 -0.01 1.71
N TYR A 276 -4.31 -0.80 0.84
CA TYR A 276 -5.18 -0.25 -0.21
C TYR A 276 -6.39 0.46 0.42
N VAL A 277 -6.97 -0.11 1.47
CA VAL A 277 -8.04 0.53 2.26
C VAL A 277 -7.54 1.86 2.87
N ALA A 278 -6.35 1.89 3.47
CA ALA A 278 -5.76 3.09 4.06
C ALA A 278 -5.51 4.19 3.02
N VAL A 279 -4.95 3.84 1.86
CA VAL A 279 -4.78 4.77 0.73
C VAL A 279 -6.13 5.32 0.27
N TYR A 280 -7.17 4.48 0.22
CA TYR A 280 -8.50 4.89 -0.18
C TYR A 280 -9.13 5.87 0.82
N ILE A 281 -9.00 5.62 2.13
CA ILE A 281 -9.47 6.52 3.20
C ILE A 281 -8.79 7.89 3.10
N ILE A 282 -7.47 7.93 2.86
CA ILE A 282 -6.73 9.18 2.66
C ILE A 282 -7.30 9.95 1.46
N ARG A 283 -7.54 9.27 0.33
CA ARG A 283 -8.13 9.87 -0.88
C ARG A 283 -9.53 10.40 -0.64
N ILE A 284 -10.42 9.64 0.00
CA ILE A 284 -11.78 10.11 0.30
C ILE A 284 -11.71 11.35 1.20
N THR A 285 -10.85 11.35 2.22
CA THR A 285 -10.69 12.51 3.13
C THR A 285 -10.23 13.75 2.39
N PHE A 286 -9.31 13.61 1.43
CA PHE A 286 -8.90 14.70 0.55
C PHE A 286 -10.08 15.28 -0.24
N TYR A 287 -10.89 14.43 -0.90
CA TYR A 287 -12.07 14.88 -1.65
C TYR A 287 -13.13 15.54 -0.76
N VAL A 288 -13.43 14.96 0.40
CA VAL A 288 -14.37 15.54 1.37
C VAL A 288 -13.87 16.89 1.86
N THR A 289 -12.57 17.05 2.08
CA THR A 289 -11.97 18.33 2.48
C THR A 289 -12.14 19.40 1.41
N ILE A 290 -11.90 19.07 0.13
CA ILE A 290 -12.13 19.99 -0.99
C ILE A 290 -13.59 20.45 -1.04
N ILE A 291 -14.54 19.52 -0.89
CA ILE A 291 -15.97 19.83 -0.90
C ILE A 291 -16.32 20.78 0.27
N ILE A 292 -15.82 20.53 1.47
CA ILE A 292 -16.07 21.38 2.64
C ILE A 292 -15.53 22.79 2.42
N ILE A 293 -14.31 22.92 1.90
CA ILE A 293 -13.69 24.22 1.58
C ILE A 293 -14.55 24.95 0.54
N ALA A 294 -14.98 24.27 -0.53
CA ALA A 294 -15.81 24.87 -1.57
C ALA A 294 -17.16 25.36 -1.01
N VAL A 295 -17.84 24.56 -0.20
CA VAL A 295 -19.12 24.97 0.42
C VAL A 295 -18.90 26.12 1.41
N ALA A 296 -17.79 26.14 2.16
CA ALA A 296 -17.46 27.24 3.06
C ALA A 296 -17.23 28.56 2.30
N ILE A 297 -16.50 28.53 1.18
CA ILE A 297 -16.29 29.71 0.31
C ILE A 297 -17.62 30.22 -0.26
N ILE A 298 -18.47 29.31 -0.74
CA ILE A 298 -19.79 29.67 -1.29
C ILE A 298 -20.66 30.31 -0.20
N ASN A 299 -20.69 29.73 1.01
CA ASN A 299 -21.50 30.27 2.11
C ASN A 299 -20.98 31.65 2.55
N HIS A 300 -19.67 31.81 2.69
CA HIS A 300 -19.06 33.11 3.03
C HIS A 300 -19.35 34.17 1.97
N SER A 301 -19.29 33.80 0.69
CA SER A 301 -19.61 34.70 -0.42
C SER A 301 -21.09 35.10 -0.42
N ALA A 302 -22.00 34.16 -0.14
CA ALA A 302 -23.44 34.43 -0.05
C ALA A 302 -23.80 35.34 1.13
N GLU A 303 -23.16 35.15 2.29
CA GLU A 303 -23.31 36.01 3.47
C GLU A 303 -22.80 37.43 3.19
N LYS A 304 -21.65 37.56 2.53
CA LYS A 304 -21.11 38.87 2.11
C LYS A 304 -22.05 39.61 1.16
N ILE A 305 -22.58 38.92 0.14
CA ILE A 305 -23.54 39.50 -0.81
C ILE A 305 -24.83 39.95 -0.10
N SER A 306 -25.32 39.18 0.88
CA SER A 306 -26.48 39.54 1.69
C SER A 306 -26.23 40.78 2.53
N TRP A 307 -25.06 40.87 3.17
CA TRP A 307 -24.67 42.02 3.99
C TRP A 307 -24.55 43.30 3.14
N ASP A 308 -23.87 43.22 2.00
CA ASP A 308 -23.74 44.36 1.06
C ASP A 308 -25.11 44.81 0.51
N SER A 309 -26.06 43.89 0.34
CA SER A 309 -27.44 44.24 -0.03
C SER A 309 -28.18 44.97 1.10
N TRP A 310 -28.03 44.52 2.34
CA TRP A 310 -28.67 45.15 3.50
C TRP A 310 -28.12 46.55 3.77
N VAL A 311 -26.79 46.75 3.69
CA VAL A 311 -26.16 48.07 3.88
C VAL A 311 -26.67 49.07 2.84
N ARG A 312 -26.82 48.65 1.58
CA ARG A 312 -27.38 49.50 0.52
C ARG A 312 -28.84 49.90 0.79
N GLU A 313 -29.66 48.99 1.30
CA GLU A 313 -31.06 49.26 1.63
C GLU A 313 -31.20 50.27 2.80
N GLN A 314 -30.39 50.13 3.86
CA GLN A 314 -30.39 51.08 4.98
C GLN A 314 -29.92 52.47 4.53
N THR A 315 -28.83 52.54 3.77
CA THR A 315 -28.32 53.81 3.23
C THR A 315 -29.35 54.54 2.36
N ARG A 316 -30.18 53.78 1.61
CA ARG A 316 -31.28 54.34 0.83
C ARG A 316 -32.38 54.93 1.72
N LYS A 317 -32.81 54.20 2.75
CA LYS A 317 -33.83 54.66 3.71
C LYS A 317 -33.40 55.92 4.47
N ASP A 318 -32.14 55.99 4.89
CA ASP A 318 -31.62 57.17 5.59
C ASP A 318 -31.57 58.41 4.68
N ARG A 319 -31.30 58.23 3.38
CA ARG A 319 -31.33 59.31 2.39
C ARG A 319 -32.74 59.81 2.14
N ASP A 320 -33.72 58.91 2.02
CA ASP A 320 -35.11 59.27 1.78
C ASP A 320 -35.72 60.00 2.99
N ASN A 321 -35.44 59.54 4.22
CA ASN A 321 -35.91 60.19 5.46
C ASN A 321 -35.31 61.59 5.67
N ASN A 322 -34.04 61.80 5.35
CA ASN A 322 -33.40 63.12 5.45
C ASN A 322 -33.85 64.07 4.32
N GLY A 323 -34.30 63.55 3.17
CA GLY A 323 -34.86 64.35 2.07
C GLY A 323 -36.26 64.89 2.35
N GLU A 324 -37.06 64.21 3.17
CA GLU A 324 -38.38 64.69 3.59
C GLU A 324 -38.31 65.74 4.70
N SER A 325 -37.36 65.64 5.63
CA SER A 325 -37.21 66.63 6.71
C SER A 325 -36.70 68.00 6.22
N GLY A 326 -36.08 68.07 5.03
CA GLY A 326 -35.63 69.31 4.40
C GLY A 326 -36.68 70.02 3.52
N ARG A 327 -37.87 69.42 3.34
CA ARG A 327 -39.00 70.04 2.60
C ARG A 327 -40.04 70.72 3.51
N ASN A 328 -39.90 70.60 4.83
CA ASN A 328 -40.80 71.17 5.83
C ASN A 328 -40.19 72.35 6.61
N LEU A 329 -39.11 72.95 6.08
CA LEU A 329 -38.60 74.27 6.44
C LEU A 329 -38.75 75.17 5.21
#